data_AF-A0A543ANF5-F1
#
_entry.id   AF-A0A543ANF5-F1
#
_cell.length_a   1.000
_cell.length_b   1.000
_cell.length_c   1.000
_cell.angle_alpha   90.00
_cell.angle_beta   90.00
_cell.angle_gamma   90.00
#
_symmetry.space_group_name_H-M   'P 1'
#
loop_
_entity.id
_entity.type
_entity.pdbx_description
1 polymer ?
#
loop_
_entity_poly.entity_id
_entity_poly.type
_entity_poly.pdbx_seq_one_letter_code
_entity_poly.pdbx_strand_id
1 'polypeptide(L)'
;MSKNAAWIAVIVSSAVVIAALVSVAAFRYALPLVYPAPPEPDYMLQALIAWIGCAGVAVAGGITGVAAHTPPTQRKRSVRNGCMVMMGIGVLAAVAALTIPSA
;
A
#
# COMPACT_ATOMS: atom_id res chain seq x y z
N MET A 1 -2.90 15.11 20.33
CA MET A 1 -3.40 14.92 18.95
C MET A 1 -4.90 14.69 19.03
N SER A 2 -5.70 15.53 18.39
CA SER A 2 -7.17 15.40 18.42
C SER A 2 -7.62 14.13 17.69
N LYS A 3 -8.82 13.63 18.01
CA LYS A 3 -9.42 12.44 17.36
C LYS A 3 -9.50 12.59 15.84
N ASN A 4 -9.87 13.79 15.40
CA ASN A 4 -10.02 14.11 13.98
C ASN A 4 -8.66 14.08 13.27
N ALA A 5 -7.60 14.61 13.89
CA ALA A 5 -6.25 14.56 13.32
C ALA A 5 -5.71 13.12 13.16
N ALA A 6 -6.09 12.20 14.06
CA ALA A 6 -5.73 10.79 13.96
C ALA A 6 -6.41 10.09 12.79
N TRP A 7 -7.70 10.33 12.62
CA TRP A 7 -8.46 9.79 11.48
C TRP A 7 -7.96 10.35 10.15
N ILE A 8 -7.68 11.65 10.07
CA ILE A 8 -7.12 12.26 8.87
C ILE A 8 -5.76 11.64 8.52
N ALA A 9 -4.87 11.46 9.50
CA ALA A 9 -3.57 10.85 9.26
C ALA A 9 -3.68 9.42 8.71
N VAL A 10 -4.58 8.61 9.26
CA VAL A 10 -4.86 7.25 8.78
C VAL A 10 -5.38 7.29 7.34
N ILE A 11 -6.42 8.09 7.07
CA ILE A 11 -7.01 8.22 5.73
C ILE A 11 -5.98 8.66 4.70
N VAL A 12 -5.19 9.70 5.01
CA VAL A 12 -4.15 10.21 4.10
C VAL A 12 -3.10 9.13 3.84
N SER A 13 -2.63 8.43 4.88
CA SER A 13 -1.63 7.37 4.71
C SER A 13 -2.16 6.19 3.88
N SER A 14 -3.39 5.74 4.12
CA SER A 14 -4.02 4.68 3.33
C SER A 14 -4.21 5.12 1.88
N ALA A 15 -4.69 6.35 1.65
CA ALA A 15 -4.92 6.88 0.31
C ALA A 15 -3.63 6.95 -0.51
N VAL A 16 -2.52 7.41 0.09
CA VAL A 16 -1.21 7.46 -0.58
C VAL A 16 -0.74 6.06 -0.99
N VAL A 17 -0.83 5.09 -0.07
CA VAL A 17 -0.37 3.73 -0.36
C VAL A 17 -1.26 3.05 -1.41
N ILE A 18 -2.58 3.19 -1.30
CA ILE A 18 -3.52 2.63 -2.28
C ILE A 18 -3.30 3.27 -3.65
N ALA A 19 -3.13 4.60 -3.72
CA ALA A 19 -2.85 5.29 -4.99
C ALA A 19 -1.55 4.79 -5.64
N ALA A 20 -0.50 4.55 -4.85
CA ALA A 20 0.75 3.98 -5.35
C ALA A 20 0.55 2.56 -5.89
N LEU A 21 -0.15 1.68 -5.16
CA LEU A 21 -0.42 0.31 -5.60
C LEU A 21 -1.33 0.24 -6.83
N VAL A 22 -2.34 1.11 -6.90
CA VAL A 22 -3.18 1.26 -8.10
C VAL A 22 -2.35 1.74 -9.28
N SER A 23 -1.41 2.67 -9.06
CA SER A 23 -0.49 3.11 -10.11
C SER A 23 0.37 1.95 -10.62
N VAL A 24 0.92 1.12 -9.72
CA VAL A 24 1.67 -0.10 -10.09
C VAL A 24 0.80 -1.04 -10.93
N ALA A 25 -0.45 -1.27 -10.52
CA ALA A 25 -1.39 -2.08 -11.29
C ALA A 25 -1.77 -1.46 -12.65
N ALA A 26 -1.69 -0.13 -12.78
CA ALA A 26 -2.06 0.60 -14.00
C ALA A 26 -0.93 0.68 -15.04
N PHE A 27 0.35 0.62 -14.64
CA PHE A 27 1.51 0.69 -15.55
C PHE A 27 1.70 -0.54 -16.46
N ARG A 28 0.65 -1.34 -16.73
CA ARG A 28 0.63 -2.57 -17.55
C ARG A 28 1.06 -2.42 -19.02
N TYR A 29 1.50 -1.25 -19.47
CA TYR A 29 1.70 -0.91 -20.90
C TYR A 29 3.07 -0.28 -21.22
N ALA A 30 4.13 -0.66 -20.52
CA ALA A 30 5.46 -0.25 -20.93
C ALA A 30 5.90 -1.03 -22.17
N LEU A 31 5.67 -0.45 -23.36
CA LEU A 31 6.27 -0.88 -24.62
C LEU A 31 7.79 -1.03 -24.44
N PRO A 32 8.42 -2.16 -24.80
CA PRO A 32 9.85 -2.32 -24.67
C PRO A 32 10.58 -1.30 -25.57
N LEU A 33 11.30 -0.37 -24.95
CA LEU A 33 12.10 0.66 -25.63
C LEU A 33 13.45 0.11 -26.14
N VAL A 34 13.77 -1.15 -25.83
CA VAL A 34 15.08 -1.77 -26.10
C VAL A 34 14.88 -3.17 -26.69
N TYR A 35 15.70 -3.52 -27.70
CA TYR A 35 15.71 -4.84 -28.34
C TYR A 35 17.02 -5.59 -28.01
N PRO A 36 16.99 -6.89 -27.68
CA PRO A 36 15.79 -7.71 -27.52
C PRO A 36 14.97 -7.30 -26.29
N ALA A 37 13.65 -7.39 -26.41
CA ALA A 37 12.76 -7.07 -25.31
C ALA A 37 13.03 -8.02 -24.13
N PRO A 38 13.15 -7.52 -22.89
CA PRO A 38 13.11 -8.37 -21.71
C PRO A 38 11.84 -9.23 -21.73
N PRO A 39 11.85 -10.43 -21.13
CA PRO A 39 10.66 -11.27 -21.07
C PRO A 39 9.50 -10.51 -20.40
N GLU A 40 8.31 -10.61 -20.99
CA GLU A 40 7.12 -9.85 -20.58
C GLU A 40 6.72 -10.25 -19.15
N PRO A 41 6.71 -9.30 -18.18
CA PRO A 41 6.28 -9.58 -16.82
C PRO A 41 4.86 -10.19 -16.79
N ASP A 42 4.58 -11.07 -15.83
CA ASP A 42 3.20 -11.54 -15.59
C ASP A 42 2.35 -10.41 -14.97
N TYR A 43 1.84 -9.54 -15.84
CA TYR A 43 1.06 -8.37 -15.45
C TYR A 43 -0.20 -8.72 -14.65
N MET A 44 -0.76 -9.92 -14.85
CA MET A 44 -1.95 -10.36 -14.12
C MET A 44 -1.61 -10.70 -12.68
N LEU A 45 -0.49 -11.40 -12.45
CA LEU A 45 0.01 -11.70 -11.11
C LEU A 45 0.48 -10.44 -10.38
N GLN A 46 1.13 -9.51 -11.07
CA GLN A 46 1.51 -8.20 -10.49
C GLN A 46 0.29 -7.40 -10.04
N ALA A 47 -0.75 -7.34 -10.88
CA ALA A 47 -2.00 -6.66 -10.55
C ALA A 47 -2.70 -7.32 -9.35
N LEU A 48 -2.75 -8.65 -9.30
CA LEU A 48 -3.34 -9.39 -8.19
C LEU A 48 -2.64 -9.07 -6.86
N ILE A 49 -1.31 -9.02 -6.86
CA ILE A 49 -0.51 -8.69 -5.67
C ILE A 49 -0.71 -7.24 -5.24
N ALA A 50 -0.77 -6.31 -6.18
CA ALA A 50 -1.10 -4.93 -5.88
C ALA A 50 -2.50 -4.80 -5.24
N TRP A 51 -3.51 -5.52 -5.75
CA TRP A 51 -4.85 -5.55 -5.18
C TRP A 51 -4.90 -6.17 -3.77
N ILE A 52 -4.17 -7.26 -3.55
CA ILE A 52 -4.03 -7.87 -2.21
C ILE A 52 -3.37 -6.87 -1.25
N GLY A 53 -2.34 -6.15 -1.70
CA GLY A 53 -1.70 -5.07 -0.96
C GLY A 53 -2.69 -3.96 -0.57
N CYS A 54 -3.54 -3.51 -1.50
CA CYS A 54 -4.58 -2.53 -1.23
C CYS A 54 -5.55 -3.00 -0.15
N ALA A 55 -6.00 -4.26 -0.22
CA ALA A 55 -6.87 -4.86 0.79
C ALA A 55 -6.21 -4.89 2.17
N GLY A 56 -4.93 -5.30 2.24
CA GLY A 56 -4.16 -5.30 3.48
C GLY A 56 -4.02 -3.91 4.10
N VAL A 57 -3.81 -2.88 3.28
CA VAL A 57 -3.72 -1.48 3.73
C VAL A 57 -5.06 -0.98 4.25
N ALA A 58 -6.17 -1.31 3.60
CA ALA A 58 -7.52 -0.94 4.05
C ALA A 58 -7.85 -1.56 5.42
N VAL A 59 -7.52 -2.84 5.62
CA VAL A 59 -7.71 -3.54 6.90
C VAL A 59 -6.84 -2.90 7.99
N ALA A 60 -5.55 -2.67 7.72
CA ALA A 60 -4.64 -2.03 8.66
C ALA A 60 -5.09 -0.59 9.02
N GLY A 61 -5.60 0.16 8.04
CA GLY A 61 -6.19 1.48 8.25
C GLY A 61 -7.42 1.43 9.15
N GLY A 62 -8.34 0.49 8.92
CA GLY A 62 -9.52 0.27 9.77
C GLY A 62 -9.14 -0.05 11.22
N ILE A 63 -8.22 -0.98 11.43
CA ILE A 63 -7.73 -1.36 12.77
C ILE A 63 -7.06 -0.17 13.47
N THR A 64 -6.24 0.59 12.74
CA THR A 64 -5.57 1.79 13.27
C THR A 64 -6.58 2.89 13.60
N GLY A 65 -7.63 3.04 12.79
CA GLY A 65 -8.74 3.96 13.03
C GLY A 65 -9.52 3.62 14.30
N VAL A 66 -9.81 2.34 14.53
CA VAL A 66 -10.43 1.86 15.79
C VAL A 66 -9.49 2.07 16.97
N ALA A 67 -8.20 1.73 16.83
CA ALA A 67 -7.18 1.97 17.85
C ALA A 67 -6.85 3.46 18.06
N ALA A 68 -7.37 4.36 17.24
CA ALA A 68 -7.35 5.78 17.52
C ALA A 68 -8.38 6.19 18.60
N HIS A 69 -9.27 5.30 19.05
CA HIS A 69 -10.22 5.57 20.14
C HIS A 69 -9.63 5.38 21.55
N THR A 70 -8.46 4.77 21.68
CA THR A 70 -7.74 4.55 22.96
C THR A 70 -7.31 5.88 23.63
N PRO A 71 -6.93 5.87 24.92
CA PRO A 71 -6.60 7.05 25.70
C PRO A 71 -5.57 7.96 25.00
N PRO A 72 -5.67 9.29 25.18
CA PRO A 72 -4.88 10.28 24.45
C PRO A 72 -3.37 10.13 24.65
N THR A 73 -2.93 9.53 25.76
CA THR A 73 -1.51 9.23 26.06
C THR A 73 -0.91 8.19 25.12
N GLN A 74 -1.69 7.22 24.62
CA GLN A 74 -1.20 6.15 23.74
C GLN A 74 -1.56 6.35 22.26
N ARG A 75 -2.55 7.21 21.96
CA ARG A 75 -3.09 7.46 20.61
C ARG A 75 -2.00 7.82 19.58
N LYS A 76 -1.06 8.69 19.93
CA LYS A 76 0.02 9.10 19.01
C LYS A 76 0.90 7.91 18.61
N ARG A 77 1.17 6.98 19.54
CA ARG A 77 2.01 5.81 19.31
C ARG A 77 1.28 4.75 18.50
N SER A 78 -0.01 4.53 18.77
CA SER A 78 -0.86 3.62 18.01
C SER A 78 -1.02 4.06 16.55
N VAL A 79 -1.36 5.34 16.30
CA VAL A 79 -1.51 5.87 14.93
C VAL A 79 -0.19 5.82 14.18
N ARG A 80 0.93 6.21 14.81
CA ARG A 80 2.25 6.11 14.18
C ARG A 80 2.58 4.67 13.78
N ASN A 81 2.40 3.71 14.70
CA ASN A 81 2.69 2.31 14.42
C ASN A 81 1.78 1.77 13.31
N GLY A 82 0.49 2.12 13.32
CA GLY A 82 -0.45 1.74 12.27
C GLY A 82 -0.09 2.33 10.90
N CYS A 83 0.31 3.60 10.83
CA CYS A 83 0.82 4.20 9.60
C CYS A 83 2.10 3.50 9.09
N MET A 84 3.02 3.12 9.99
CA MET A 84 4.22 2.36 9.59
C MET A 84 3.85 0.97 9.05
N VAL A 85 2.87 0.29 9.64
CA VAL A 85 2.39 -1.01 9.13
C VAL A 85 1.77 -0.86 7.75
N MET A 86 0.92 0.16 7.54
CA MET A 86 0.32 0.43 6.22
C MET A 86 1.39 0.73 5.15
N MET A 87 2.38 1.54 5.47
CA MET A 87 3.52 1.79 4.57
C MET A 87 4.33 0.52 4.31
N GLY A 88 4.57 -0.30 5.33
CA GLY A 88 5.27 -1.58 5.19
C GLY A 88 4.53 -2.55 4.26
N ILE A 89 3.22 -2.69 4.40
CA ILE A 89 2.38 -3.52 3.50
C ILE A 89 2.49 -2.98 2.07
N GLY A 90 2.35 -1.66 1.89
CA GLY A 90 2.47 -1.00 0.60
C GLY A 90 3.81 -1.27 -0.09
N VAL A 91 4.91 -1.08 0.63
CA VAL A 91 6.27 -1.30 0.11
C VAL A 91 6.48 -2.77 -0.23
N LEU A 92 6.07 -3.70 0.65
CA LEU A 92 6.23 -5.13 0.39
C LEU A 92 5.41 -5.59 -0.82
N ALA A 93 4.17 -5.13 -0.94
CA ALA A 93 3.32 -5.45 -2.09
C ALA A 93 3.87 -4.85 -3.39
N ALA A 94 4.40 -3.61 -3.35
CA ALA A 94 5.03 -2.99 -4.51
C ALA A 94 6.32 -3.71 -4.91
N VAL A 95 7.19 -4.06 -3.96
CA VAL A 95 8.41 -4.84 -4.24
C VAL A 95 8.03 -6.20 -4.82
N ALA A 96 7.14 -6.94 -4.18
CA ALA A 96 6.70 -8.25 -4.68
C ALA A 96 6.12 -8.16 -6.09
N ALA A 97 5.25 -7.17 -6.36
CA ALA A 97 4.72 -6.94 -7.70
C ALA A 97 5.83 -6.62 -8.71
N LEU A 98 6.82 -5.81 -8.36
CA LEU A 98 7.89 -5.40 -9.28
C LEU A 98 8.99 -6.46 -9.45
N THR A 99 9.16 -7.40 -8.52
CA THR A 99 10.27 -8.38 -8.54
C THR A 99 9.87 -9.75 -9.06
N ILE A 100 8.58 -10.02 -9.29
CA ILE A 100 8.18 -11.34 -9.79
C ILE A 100 8.63 -11.51 -11.25
N PRO A 101 9.45 -12.53 -11.53
CA PRO A 101 9.89 -12.81 -12.87
C PRO A 101 8.71 -13.26 -13.74
N SER A 102 8.72 -12.75 -14.97
CA SER A 102 7.97 -13.29 -16.12
C SER A 102 8.21 -14.80 -16.24
N ALA A 103 7.13 -15.58 -16.27
CA ALA A 103 7.19 -17.01 -16.61
C ALA A 103 7.51 -17.22 -18.10
#